data_AF-A0A660N611-F1
#
_entry.id   AF-A0A660N611-F1
#
_cell.length_a   1.000
_cell.length_b   1.000
_cell.length_c   1.000
_cell.angle_alpha   90.00
_cell.angle_beta   90.00
_cell.angle_gamma   90.00
#
_symmetry.space_group_name_H-M   'P 1'
#
loop_
_entity.id
_entity.type
_entity.pdbx_description
1 polymer ?
#
loop_
_entity_poly.entity_id
_entity_poly.type
_entity_poly.pdbx_seq_one_letter_code
_entity_poly.pdbx_strand_id
1 'polypeptide(L)'
;MNGEVYQIASIVSAAKKALKENRDITYSPQKYVQDVLFRFVSVHGEEHYIAKNVSEWFEQLKQRKIEDIKLLLPYEVKDRSRLGFSNQSGSMILCFYQDGQVTFFRPYWEFSDKARMWTIYYTENVWENPPANKPNFQNNENELKKCLEEARDLAEKIDCGHFATIFAKAIEVLEKKDEGPDRGY
;
A
#
# COMPACT_ATOMS: atom_id res chain seq x y z
N MET A 1 -6.64 -9.09 -11.40
CA MET A 1 -5.83 -8.26 -10.48
C MET A 1 -6.59 -8.02 -9.20
N ASN A 2 -6.12 -8.52 -8.05
CA ASN A 2 -6.88 -8.54 -6.79
C ASN A 2 -6.90 -7.18 -6.04
N GLY A 3 -6.31 -6.13 -6.64
CA GLY A 3 -6.20 -4.80 -6.02
C GLY A 3 -5.08 -4.69 -4.98
N GLU A 4 -4.12 -5.63 -4.96
CA GLU A 4 -3.02 -5.69 -3.98
C GLU A 4 -2.22 -4.39 -3.86
N VAL A 5 -1.74 -3.84 -4.99
CA VAL A 5 -0.98 -2.58 -4.99
C VAL A 5 -1.82 -1.43 -4.42
N TYR A 6 -3.09 -1.33 -4.84
CA TYR A 6 -4.00 -0.31 -4.33
C TYR A 6 -4.22 -0.45 -2.82
N GLN A 7 -4.38 -1.68 -2.34
CA GLN A 7 -4.55 -1.94 -0.91
C GLN A 7 -3.32 -1.54 -0.11
N ILE A 8 -2.13 -1.98 -0.53
CA ILE A 8 -0.88 -1.64 0.16
C ILE A 8 -0.68 -0.11 0.14
N ALA A 9 -0.88 0.53 -1.02
CA ALA A 9 -0.76 1.98 -1.14
C ALA A 9 -1.73 2.71 -0.19
N SER A 10 -2.96 2.22 -0.07
CA SER A 10 -3.97 2.78 0.84
C SER A 10 -3.57 2.64 2.31
N ILE A 11 -3.08 1.46 2.72
CA ILE A 11 -2.59 1.22 4.09
C ILE A 11 -1.37 2.10 4.40
N VAL A 12 -0.38 2.15 3.49
CA VAL A 12 0.82 2.97 3.65
C VAL A 12 0.46 4.45 3.73
N SER A 13 -0.41 4.94 2.85
CA SER A 13 -0.87 6.33 2.87
C SER A 13 -1.55 6.69 4.20
N ALA A 14 -2.49 5.86 4.65
CA ALA A 14 -3.16 6.04 5.93
C ALA A 14 -2.17 6.05 7.11
N ALA A 15 -1.22 5.11 7.12
CA ALA A 15 -0.21 5.01 8.18
C ALA A 15 0.74 6.22 8.19
N LYS A 16 1.19 6.69 7.02
CA LYS A 16 2.03 7.89 6.93
C LYS A 16 1.29 9.14 7.39
N LYS A 17 0.01 9.28 7.04
CA LYS A 17 -0.84 10.38 7.54
C LYS A 17 -0.94 10.33 9.06
N ALA A 18 -1.25 9.15 9.62
CA ALA A 18 -1.35 8.93 11.06
C ALA A 18 -0.03 9.20 11.80
N LEU A 19 1.12 8.80 11.26
CA LEU A 19 2.45 9.11 11.81
C LEU A 19 2.72 10.62 11.81
N LYS A 20 2.48 11.28 10.68
CA LYS A 20 2.71 12.73 10.53
C LYS A 20 1.85 13.54 11.49
N GLU A 21 0.60 13.14 11.66
CA GLU A 21 -0.40 13.84 12.49
C GLU A 21 -0.42 13.36 13.94
N ASN A 22 0.40 12.36 14.30
CA ASN A 22 0.43 11.71 15.61
C ASN A 22 -0.95 11.32 16.13
N ARG A 23 -1.72 10.61 15.29
CA ARG A 23 -3.09 10.17 15.60
C ARG A 23 -3.30 8.70 15.28
N ASP A 24 -4.48 8.20 15.63
CA ASP A 24 -4.90 6.85 15.26
C ASP A 24 -5.09 6.72 13.75
N ILE A 25 -4.68 5.57 13.22
CA ILE A 25 -4.84 5.24 11.82
C ILE A 25 -6.31 4.96 11.50
N THR A 26 -6.79 5.53 10.40
CA THR A 26 -8.10 5.24 9.83
C THR A 26 -7.92 4.52 8.52
N TYR A 27 -8.43 3.30 8.42
CA TYR A 27 -8.38 2.50 7.20
C TYR A 27 -9.67 1.71 7.03
N SER A 28 -10.13 1.57 5.79
CA SER A 28 -11.31 0.79 5.45
C SER A 28 -10.97 -0.16 4.30
N PRO A 29 -11.12 -1.47 4.49
CA PRO A 29 -10.89 -2.43 3.42
C PRO A 29 -11.94 -2.31 2.31
N GLN A 30 -11.60 -2.82 1.13
CA GLN A 30 -12.51 -2.91 0.00
C GLN A 30 -13.69 -3.86 0.31
N LYS A 31 -14.86 -3.64 -0.31
CA LYS A 31 -16.10 -4.42 -0.05
C LYS A 31 -15.96 -5.94 -0.21
N TYR A 32 -14.96 -6.40 -0.97
CA TYR A 32 -14.68 -7.82 -1.22
C TYR A 32 -13.63 -8.43 -0.28
N VAL A 33 -13.11 -7.65 0.66
CA VAL A 33 -12.12 -8.07 1.66
C VAL A 33 -12.84 -8.23 2.99
N GLN A 34 -12.78 -9.45 3.53
CA GLN A 34 -13.35 -9.78 4.82
C GLN A 34 -12.42 -9.33 5.95
N ASP A 35 -11.15 -9.75 5.90
CA ASP A 35 -10.19 -9.58 6.98
C ASP A 35 -8.82 -9.14 6.43
N VAL A 36 -8.14 -8.27 7.18
CA VAL A 36 -6.75 -7.87 6.93
C VAL A 36 -5.95 -8.08 8.21
N LEU A 37 -5.08 -9.09 8.20
CA LEU A 37 -4.38 -9.60 9.37
C LEU A 37 -2.87 -9.41 9.22
N PHE A 38 -2.16 -9.09 10.29
CA PHE A 38 -0.70 -8.93 10.26
C PHE A 38 -0.04 -9.90 11.24
N ARG A 39 0.78 -10.80 10.70
CA ARG A 39 1.57 -11.78 11.46
C ARG A 39 2.94 -11.19 11.70
N PHE A 40 3.26 -10.89 12.95
CA PHE A 40 4.58 -10.45 13.37
C PHE A 40 5.49 -11.66 13.56
N VAL A 41 6.78 -11.46 13.35
CA VAL A 41 7.80 -12.48 13.64
C VAL A 41 8.51 -12.09 14.93
N SER A 42 8.44 -12.94 15.94
CA SER A 42 9.31 -12.78 17.12
C SER A 42 10.77 -12.98 16.70
N VAL A 43 11.65 -12.12 17.22
CA VAL A 43 13.11 -12.15 16.99
C VAL A 43 13.73 -13.51 17.38
N HIS A 44 13.01 -14.35 18.14
CA HIS A 44 13.48 -15.64 18.67
C HIS A 44 12.62 -16.83 18.23
N GLY A 45 11.77 -16.68 17.19
CA GLY A 45 11.17 -17.81 16.48
C GLY A 45 9.96 -18.50 17.11
N GLU A 46 9.49 -18.12 18.30
CA GLU A 46 8.43 -18.89 19.00
C GLU A 46 7.09 -18.18 19.23
N GLU A 47 6.96 -16.87 18.99
CA GLU A 47 5.64 -16.19 19.10
C GLU A 47 5.28 -15.37 17.85
N HIS A 48 4.14 -15.73 17.25
CA HIS A 48 3.47 -14.95 16.22
C HIS A 48 2.35 -14.15 16.86
N TYR A 49 2.62 -12.91 17.28
CA TYR A 49 1.52 -11.98 17.51
C TYR A 49 0.81 -11.72 16.18
N ILE A 50 -0.52 -11.83 16.17
CA ILE A 50 -1.35 -11.54 14.99
C ILE A 50 -2.24 -10.34 15.31
N ALA A 51 -1.93 -9.19 14.73
CA ALA A 51 -2.85 -8.06 14.73
C ALA A 51 -4.07 -8.40 13.87
N LYS A 52 -5.27 -8.17 14.42
CA LYS A 52 -6.54 -8.54 13.77
C LYS A 52 -7.03 -7.52 12.75
N ASN A 53 -6.39 -6.37 12.69
CA ASN A 53 -6.74 -5.28 11.78
C ASN A 53 -5.56 -4.32 11.59
N VAL A 54 -5.74 -3.37 10.67
CA VAL A 54 -4.74 -2.33 10.34
C VAL A 54 -4.44 -1.40 11.54
N SER A 55 -5.42 -1.13 12.40
CA SER A 55 -5.21 -0.28 13.58
C SER A 55 -4.31 -0.95 14.61
N GLU A 56 -4.59 -2.20 14.98
CA GLU A 56 -3.73 -3.00 15.87
C GLU A 56 -2.31 -3.15 15.32
N TRP A 57 -2.17 -3.39 14.01
CA TRP A 57 -0.87 -3.46 13.36
C TRP A 57 -0.09 -2.15 13.53
N PHE A 58 -0.74 -1.01 13.27
CA PHE A 58 -0.10 0.29 13.40
C PHE A 58 0.31 0.61 14.85
N GLU A 59 -0.51 0.24 15.84
CA GLU A 59 -0.14 0.38 17.27
C GLU A 59 1.12 -0.42 17.61
N GLN A 60 1.25 -1.66 17.13
CA GLN A 60 2.47 -2.45 17.32
C GLN A 60 3.70 -1.79 16.69
N LEU A 61 3.54 -1.20 15.50
CA LEU A 61 4.64 -0.46 14.86
C LEU A 61 5.06 0.76 15.70
N LYS A 62 4.09 1.51 16.26
CA LYS A 62 4.37 2.64 17.16
C LYS A 62 5.10 2.19 18.43
N GLN A 63 4.68 1.08 19.05
CA GLN A 63 5.36 0.51 20.23
C GLN A 63 6.82 0.14 19.94
N ARG A 64 7.10 -0.33 18.72
CA ARG A 64 8.46 -0.61 18.22
C ARG A 64 9.22 0.62 17.71
N LYS A 65 8.70 1.83 17.91
CA LYS A 65 9.31 3.10 17.49
C LYS A 65 9.56 3.18 15.98
N ILE A 66 8.51 2.89 15.21
CA ILE A 66 8.51 3.13 13.76
C ILE A 66 8.84 4.59 13.44
N GLU A 67 9.66 4.81 12.43
CA GLU A 67 10.09 6.13 11.94
C GLU A 67 9.48 6.46 10.57
N ASP A 68 9.43 5.49 9.65
CA ASP A 68 8.83 5.68 8.32
C ASP A 68 8.24 4.37 7.78
N ILE A 69 7.26 4.51 6.89
CA ILE A 69 6.59 3.40 6.21
C ILE A 69 6.56 3.71 4.71
N LYS A 70 6.93 2.74 3.87
CA LYS A 70 6.95 2.90 2.42
C LYS A 70 6.29 1.72 1.70
N LEU A 71 5.76 1.96 0.51
CA LEU A 71 5.41 0.92 -0.44
C LEU A 71 6.65 0.58 -1.27
N LEU A 72 7.00 -0.70 -1.36
CA LEU A 72 7.99 -1.19 -2.31
C LEU A 72 7.29 -1.98 -3.41
N LEU A 73 7.57 -1.60 -4.66
CA LEU A 73 7.18 -2.32 -5.86
C LEU A 73 8.46 -2.82 -6.53
N PRO A 74 8.61 -4.13 -6.80
CA PRO A 74 9.75 -4.62 -7.56
C PRO A 74 9.70 -4.09 -8.99
N TYR A 75 10.83 -3.58 -9.45
CA TYR A 75 11.02 -3.08 -10.82
C TYR A 75 11.18 -4.22 -11.84
N GLU A 76 11.78 -5.34 -11.41
CA GLU A 76 11.98 -6.51 -12.27
C GLU A 76 10.84 -7.50 -12.11
N VAL A 77 10.13 -7.70 -13.21
CA VAL A 77 9.15 -8.77 -13.33
C VAL A 77 9.71 -9.72 -14.37
N LYS A 78 10.08 -10.93 -13.93
CA LYS A 78 10.65 -11.96 -14.81
C LYS A 78 9.75 -12.26 -16.02
N ASP A 79 8.44 -12.05 -15.87
CA ASP A 79 7.46 -12.23 -16.93
C ASP A 79 6.36 -11.14 -16.88
N ARG A 80 6.49 -10.14 -17.75
CA ARG A 80 5.52 -9.04 -17.88
C ARG A 80 4.13 -9.51 -18.31
N SER A 81 4.01 -10.66 -18.99
CA SER A 81 2.72 -11.23 -19.39
C SER A 81 1.91 -11.78 -18.21
N ARG A 82 2.58 -12.04 -17.08
CA ARG A 82 1.96 -12.56 -15.85
C ARG A 82 1.54 -11.48 -14.86
N LEU A 83 1.85 -10.21 -15.12
CA LEU A 83 1.48 -9.08 -14.25
C LEU A 83 -0.02 -8.90 -14.04
N GLY A 84 -0.83 -9.26 -15.04
CA GLY A 84 -2.29 -9.23 -14.94
C GLY A 84 -2.86 -10.30 -13.99
N PHE A 85 -2.07 -11.34 -13.70
CA PHE A 85 -2.43 -12.46 -12.84
C PHE A 85 -1.78 -12.26 -11.46
N SER A 86 -2.66 -11.95 -10.51
CA SER A 86 -2.37 -11.65 -9.11
C SER A 86 -1.43 -12.67 -8.44
N ASN A 87 -0.60 -12.17 -7.51
CA ASN A 87 0.30 -12.87 -6.57
C ASN A 87 1.79 -12.96 -6.96
N GLN A 88 2.23 -12.38 -8.08
CA GLN A 88 3.66 -12.27 -8.41
C GLN A 88 4.21 -10.84 -8.32
N SER A 89 3.42 -9.90 -7.80
CA SER A 89 3.80 -8.48 -7.82
C SER A 89 5.00 -8.17 -6.94
N GLY A 90 5.36 -9.05 -5.99
CA GLY A 90 6.42 -8.81 -4.98
C GLY A 90 6.25 -7.52 -4.17
N SER A 91 5.06 -6.90 -4.22
CA SER A 91 4.77 -5.65 -3.53
C SER A 91 4.75 -5.89 -2.03
N MET A 92 5.32 -4.98 -1.26
CA MET A 92 5.41 -5.11 0.20
C MET A 92 5.31 -3.77 0.90
N ILE A 93 4.86 -3.81 2.15
CA ILE A 93 4.94 -2.69 3.08
C ILE A 93 6.32 -2.73 3.72
N LEU A 94 7.11 -1.67 3.57
CA LEU A 94 8.40 -1.48 4.24
C LEU A 94 8.23 -0.64 5.51
N CYS A 95 8.86 -1.08 6.59
CA CYS A 95 8.86 -0.43 7.89
C CYS A 95 10.30 -0.11 8.30
N PHE A 96 10.58 1.16 8.59
CA PHE A 96 11.87 1.64 9.08
C PHE A 96 11.74 2.08 10.54
N TYR A 97 12.56 1.51 11.43
CA TYR A 97 12.52 1.80 12.87
C TYR A 97 13.68 2.71 13.28
N GLN A 98 13.52 3.40 14.41
CA GLN A 98 14.52 4.35 14.94
C GLN A 98 15.86 3.70 15.31
N ASP A 99 15.88 2.40 15.60
CA ASP A 99 17.10 1.64 15.89
C ASP A 99 17.86 1.19 14.63
N GLY A 100 17.39 1.59 13.45
CA GLY A 100 17.95 1.23 12.15
C GLY A 100 17.47 -0.12 11.60
N GLN A 101 16.66 -0.88 12.35
CA GLN A 101 16.03 -2.08 11.83
C GLN A 101 15.09 -1.74 10.67
N VAL A 102 15.06 -2.60 9.66
CA VAL A 102 14.10 -2.54 8.57
C VAL A 102 13.38 -3.88 8.49
N THR A 103 12.04 -3.85 8.51
CA THR A 103 11.21 -5.03 8.25
C THR A 103 10.28 -4.78 7.09
N PHE A 104 9.71 -5.86 6.56
CA PHE A 104 8.70 -5.76 5.51
C PHE A 104 7.59 -6.77 5.71
N PHE A 105 6.38 -6.40 5.30
CA PHE A 105 5.22 -7.27 5.30
C PHE A 105 4.88 -7.68 3.88
N ARG A 106 4.86 -9.00 3.64
CA ARG A 106 4.41 -9.58 2.35
C ARG A 106 2.95 -10.00 2.45
N PRO A 107 2.09 -9.62 1.49
CA PRO A 107 0.72 -10.08 1.45
C PRO A 107 0.62 -11.53 0.97
N TYR A 108 -0.36 -12.24 1.51
CA TYR A 108 -0.88 -13.50 1.00
C TYR A 108 -2.40 -13.43 1.01
N TRP A 109 -3.03 -13.68 -0.13
CA TRP A 109 -4.46 -13.58 -0.33
C TRP A 109 -5.10 -14.96 -0.34
N GLU A 110 -6.05 -15.17 0.56
CA GLU A 110 -6.81 -16.40 0.69
C GLU A 110 -8.28 -16.12 0.37
N PHE A 111 -8.83 -16.82 -0.62
CA PHE A 111 -10.25 -16.70 -0.96
C PHE A 111 -11.07 -17.71 -0.16
N SER A 112 -12.13 -17.25 0.47
CA SER A 112 -13.12 -18.13 1.10
C SER A 112 -14.28 -18.36 0.14
N ASP A 113 -14.45 -19.60 -0.34
CA ASP A 113 -15.60 -19.97 -1.18
C ASP A 113 -16.93 -19.78 -0.45
N LYS A 114 -16.95 -20.01 0.87
CA LYS A 114 -18.15 -19.87 1.70
C LYS A 114 -18.55 -18.40 1.87
N ALA A 115 -17.60 -17.54 2.21
CA ALA A 115 -17.87 -16.12 2.44
C ALA A 115 -17.90 -15.32 1.12
N ARG A 116 -17.37 -15.88 0.04
CA ARG A 116 -17.12 -15.21 -1.25
C ARG A 116 -16.31 -13.93 -1.10
N MET A 117 -15.39 -13.92 -0.14
CA MET A 117 -14.56 -12.77 0.21
C MET A 117 -13.10 -13.20 0.40
N TRP A 118 -12.21 -12.21 0.37
CA TRP A 118 -10.78 -12.39 0.56
C TRP A 118 -10.36 -12.11 2.00
N THR A 119 -9.56 -13.00 2.57
CA THR A 119 -8.76 -12.74 3.77
C THR A 119 -7.32 -12.52 3.36
N ILE A 120 -6.69 -11.49 3.91
CA ILE A 120 -5.36 -11.06 3.51
C ILE A 120 -4.44 -11.11 4.72
N TYR A 121 -3.38 -11.89 4.59
CA TYR A 121 -2.37 -12.04 5.62
C TYR A 121 -1.11 -11.29 5.19
N TYR A 122 -0.69 -10.34 6.00
CA TYR A 122 0.58 -9.66 5.89
C TYR A 122 1.56 -10.32 6.85
N THR A 123 2.59 -10.98 6.33
CA THR A 123 3.60 -11.64 7.18
C THR A 123 4.87 -10.80 7.24
N GLU A 124 5.27 -10.42 8.45
CA GLU A 124 6.50 -9.69 8.70
C GLU A 124 7.73 -10.55 8.37
N ASN A 125 8.77 -9.90 7.87
CA ASN A 125 10.09 -10.47 7.67
C ASN A 125 11.13 -9.38 7.98
N VAL A 126 12.29 -9.77 8.50
CA VAL A 126 13.42 -8.85 8.68
C VAL A 126 14.13 -8.64 7.35
N TRP A 127 14.48 -7.40 7.02
CA TRP A 127 15.40 -7.11 5.94
C TRP A 127 16.82 -7.18 6.51
N GLU A 128 17.52 -8.30 6.28
CA GLU A 128 18.84 -8.54 6.87
C GLU A 128 19.91 -7.55 6.40
N ASN A 129 19.85 -7.14 5.12
CA ASN A 129 20.82 -6.23 4.50
C ASN A 129 20.11 -5.03 3.86
N PRO A 130 19.55 -4.10 4.65
CA PRO A 130 18.86 -2.94 4.10
C PRO A 130 19.89 -1.95 3.50
N PRO A 131 19.50 -1.12 2.51
CA PRO A 131 20.35 -0.05 2.02
C PRO A 131 20.76 0.90 3.15
N ALA A 132 21.99 1.40 3.12
CA ALA A 132 22.53 2.28 4.17
C ALA A 132 21.69 3.55 4.40
N ASN A 133 21.00 4.03 3.36
CA ASN A 133 20.10 5.17 3.43
C ASN A 133 18.71 4.76 2.96
N LYS A 134 17.68 5.37 3.57
CA LYS A 134 16.30 5.22 3.11
C LYS A 134 16.19 5.73 1.66
N PRO A 135 15.48 5.01 0.77
CA PRO A 135 15.19 5.53 -0.56
C PRO A 135 14.51 6.90 -0.46
N ASN A 136 15.14 7.90 -1.04
CA ASN A 136 14.59 9.24 -1.17
C ASN A 136 14.04 9.39 -2.59
N PHE A 137 12.77 9.76 -2.68
CA PHE A 137 12.10 10.01 -3.96
C PHE A 137 11.89 11.51 -4.10
N GLN A 138 12.28 12.06 -5.24
CA GLN A 138 12.04 13.46 -5.55
C GLN A 138 10.53 13.73 -5.63
N ASN A 139 10.11 14.94 -5.25
CA ASN A 139 8.73 15.35 -5.45
C ASN A 139 8.51 15.61 -6.94
N ASN A 140 7.84 14.66 -7.60
CA ASN A 140 7.54 14.70 -9.04
C ASN A 140 6.07 15.07 -9.30
N GLU A 141 5.44 15.82 -8.40
CA GLU A 141 4.02 16.20 -8.47
C GLU A 141 3.68 16.91 -9.79
N ASN A 142 4.54 17.83 -10.25
CA ASN A 142 4.32 18.58 -11.49
C ASN A 142 4.41 17.68 -12.73
N GLU A 143 5.41 16.79 -12.77
CA GLU A 143 5.59 15.83 -13.85
C GLU A 143 4.43 14.84 -13.89
N LEU A 144 3.99 14.34 -12.74
CA LEU A 144 2.83 13.46 -12.64
C LEU A 144 1.56 14.16 -13.12
N LYS A 145 1.32 15.40 -12.68
CA LYS A 145 0.17 16.20 -13.12
C LYS A 145 0.16 16.33 -14.64
N LYS A 146 1.30 16.69 -15.24
CA LYS A 146 1.45 16.83 -16.68
C LYS A 146 1.13 15.52 -17.41
N CYS A 147 1.65 14.40 -16.94
CA CYS A 147 1.33 13.08 -17.52
C CYS A 147 -0.17 12.75 -17.44
N LEU A 148 -0.84 13.10 -16.34
CA LEU A 148 -2.28 12.89 -16.18
C LEU A 148 -3.09 13.78 -17.13
N GLU A 149 -2.67 15.03 -17.33
CA GLU A 149 -3.29 15.95 -18.29
C GLU A 149 -3.15 15.42 -19.73
N GLU A 150 -1.95 14.99 -20.12
CA GLU A 150 -1.70 14.39 -21.44
C GLU A 150 -2.53 13.11 -21.66
N ALA A 151 -2.65 12.25 -20.63
CA ALA A 151 -3.46 11.04 -20.69
C ALA A 151 -4.97 11.33 -20.79
N ARG A 152 -5.47 12.35 -20.06
CA ARG A 152 -6.85 12.83 -20.14
C ARG A 152 -7.16 13.31 -21.56
N ASP A 153 -6.34 14.21 -22.09
CA ASP A 153 -6.55 14.82 -23.41
C ASP A 153 -6.49 13.77 -24.53
N LEU A 154 -5.62 12.76 -24.39
CA LEU A 154 -5.58 11.62 -25.31
C LEU A 154 -6.87 10.80 -25.22
N ALA A 155 -7.35 10.48 -24.00
CA ALA A 155 -8.55 9.71 -23.79
C ALA A 155 -9.80 10.39 -24.39
N GLU A 156 -9.89 11.73 -24.30
CA GLU A 156 -10.95 12.49 -24.96
C GLU A 156 -10.87 12.37 -26.49
N LYS A 157 -9.67 12.50 -27.07
CA LYS A 157 -9.45 12.42 -28.53
C LYS A 157 -9.78 11.06 -29.14
N ILE A 158 -9.70 9.98 -28.36
CA ILE A 158 -9.97 8.61 -28.83
C ILE A 158 -11.34 8.08 -28.37
N ASP A 159 -12.27 8.98 -28.03
CA ASP A 159 -13.63 8.67 -27.56
C ASP A 159 -13.70 7.75 -26.32
N CYS A 160 -12.64 7.80 -25.50
CA CYS A 160 -12.50 7.06 -24.24
C CYS A 160 -12.85 7.95 -23.03
N GLY A 161 -13.95 8.71 -23.12
CA GLY A 161 -14.31 9.75 -22.14
C GLY A 161 -14.40 9.27 -20.68
N HIS A 162 -14.73 8.00 -20.44
CA HIS A 162 -14.70 7.43 -19.08
C HIS A 162 -13.30 7.50 -18.45
N PHE A 163 -12.24 7.22 -19.22
CA PHE A 163 -10.87 7.32 -18.73
C PHE A 163 -10.43 8.77 -18.54
N ALA A 164 -10.88 9.68 -19.41
CA ALA A 164 -10.64 11.12 -19.22
C ALA A 164 -11.17 11.60 -17.86
N THR A 165 -12.37 11.18 -17.47
CA THR A 165 -12.95 11.48 -16.14
C THR A 165 -12.09 10.92 -15.00
N ILE A 166 -11.53 9.71 -15.15
CA ILE A 166 -10.63 9.12 -14.14
C ILE A 166 -9.36 9.97 -13.98
N PHE A 167 -8.72 10.36 -15.09
CA PHE A 167 -7.51 11.18 -15.04
C PHE A 167 -7.77 12.58 -14.49
N ALA A 168 -8.89 13.20 -14.86
CA ALA A 168 -9.32 14.47 -14.28
C ALA A 168 -9.50 14.37 -12.77
N LYS A 169 -10.10 13.28 -12.28
CA LYS A 169 -10.25 13.06 -10.83
C LYS A 169 -8.92 12.88 -10.12
N ALA A 170 -7.98 12.17 -10.75
CA ALA A 170 -6.63 12.01 -10.21
C ALA A 170 -5.89 13.36 -10.08
N ILE A 171 -6.06 14.26 -11.06
CA ILE A 171 -5.52 15.63 -10.99
C ILE A 171 -6.14 16.40 -9.83
N GLU A 172 -7.47 16.36 -9.65
CA GLU A 172 -8.12 17.02 -8.51
C GLU A 172 -7.57 16.54 -7.16
N VAL A 173 -7.35 15.22 -7.01
CA VAL A 173 -6.80 14.64 -5.79
C VAL A 173 -5.35 15.06 -5.58
N LEU A 174 -4.57 15.20 -6.64
CA LEU A 174 -3.19 15.66 -6.57
C LEU A 174 -3.12 17.13 -6.11
N GLU A 175 -4.03 17.97 -6.58
CA GLU A 175 -4.09 19.40 -6.24
C GLU A 175 -4.71 19.68 -4.86
N LYS A 176 -5.71 18.89 -4.46
CA LYS A 176 -6.33 18.98 -3.14
C LYS A 176 -5.43 18.28 -2.12
N LYS A 177 -4.63 19.06 -1.37
CA LYS A 177 -3.67 18.58 -0.36
C LYS A 177 -4.25 17.79 0.84
N ASP A 178 -5.54 17.45 0.83
CA ASP A 178 -6.25 16.45 1.66
C ASP A 178 -7.66 16.33 1.02
N GLU A 179 -8.36 15.20 0.89
CA GLU A 179 -8.58 14.07 1.79
C GLU A 179 -8.48 12.75 0.99
N GLY A 180 -8.02 11.67 1.64
CA GLY A 180 -8.03 10.32 1.05
C GLY A 180 -9.42 9.92 0.52
N PRO A 181 -9.54 8.84 -0.27
CA PRO A 181 -10.77 8.53 -0.99
C PRO A 181 -11.92 8.29 0.00
N ASP A 182 -12.73 9.33 0.22
CA ASP A 182 -14.03 9.18 0.84
C ASP A 182 -14.92 8.42 -0.13
N ARG A 183 -15.66 7.48 0.44
CA ARG A 183 -16.27 6.35 -0.25
C ARG A 183 -17.33 6.86 -1.24
N GLY A 184 -17.10 6.64 -2.52
CA GLY A 184 -18.04 7.02 -3.58
C GLY A 184 -17.81 6.28 -4.89
N TYR A 185 -17.82 4.94 -4.85
CA TYR A 185 -18.16 4.08 -5.99
C TYR A 185 -19.20 3.04 -5.57
#